data_AF-L9W0G2-F1
#
_entry.id   AF-L9W0G2-F1
#
_cell.length_a   1.000
_cell.length_b   1.000
_cell.length_c   1.000
_cell.angle_alpha   90.00
_cell.angle_beta   90.00
_cell.angle_gamma   90.00
#
_symmetry.space_group_name_H-M   'P 1'
#
loop_
_entity.id
_entity.type
_entity.pdbx_description
1 polymer ?
#
loop_
_entity_poly.entity_id
_entity_poly.type
_entity_poly.pdbx_seq_one_letter_code
_entity_poly.pdbx_strand_id
1 'polypeptide(L)'
;MEPYVLDIRPRESYQRGNIDGSQNVPVYDDLRRGDETVLRQSLADIPDGKTVVTVCKAGIVAKKATAILEEEGYDAATLAGGMRGWNGYRNGSIGYRLSSTLARLLR
;
A
#
# COMPACT_ATOMS: atom_id res chain seq x y z
N MET A 1 11.69 -12.95 0.72
CA MET A 1 11.32 -12.20 1.93
C MET A 1 10.00 -11.50 1.64
N GLU A 2 9.12 -11.38 2.64
CA GLU A 2 7.85 -10.67 2.49
C GLU A 2 8.08 -9.15 2.53
N PRO A 3 7.51 -8.36 1.60
CA PRO A 3 7.73 -6.92 1.57
C PRO A 3 7.06 -6.21 2.75
N TYR A 4 7.61 -5.07 3.15
CA TYR A 4 6.98 -4.19 4.13
C TYR A 4 6.02 -3.23 3.41
N VAL A 5 4.72 -3.34 3.65
CA VAL A 5 3.72 -2.49 2.98
C VAL A 5 3.42 -1.25 3.80
N LEU A 6 3.82 -0.08 3.31
CA LEU A 6 3.60 1.22 3.92
C LEU A 6 2.37 1.92 3.33
N ASP A 7 1.26 1.91 4.05
CA ASP A 7 0.04 2.62 3.66
C ASP A 7 0.07 4.07 4.15
N ILE A 8 0.21 5.00 3.20
CA ILE A 8 0.33 6.43 3.52
C ILE A 8 -1.01 7.15 3.65
N ARG A 9 -2.14 6.46 3.44
CA ARG A 9 -3.48 7.08 3.43
C ARG A 9 -3.87 7.62 4.81
N PRO A 10 -4.86 8.54 4.87
CA PRO A 10 -5.45 8.96 6.13
C PRO A 10 -5.92 7.75 6.97
N ARG A 11 -5.72 7.82 8.28
CA ARG A 11 -6.01 6.73 9.23
C ARG A 11 -7.41 6.15 9.07
N GLU A 12 -8.40 7.02 8.89
CA GLU A 12 -9.79 6.62 8.65
C GLU A 12 -9.98 5.78 7.37
N SER A 13 -9.27 6.11 6.28
CA SER A 13 -9.28 5.32 5.05
C SER A 13 -8.59 3.97 5.21
N TYR A 14 -7.54 3.92 6.03
CA TYR A 14 -6.85 2.69 6.39
C TYR A 14 -7.74 1.76 7.23
N GLN A 15 -8.40 2.29 8.26
CA GLN A 15 -9.29 1.54 9.15
C GLN A 15 -10.52 0.98 8.44
N ARG A 16 -11.07 1.70 7.44
CA ARG A 16 -12.17 1.19 6.61
C ARG A 16 -11.78 -0.02 5.75
N GLY A 17 -10.49 -0.22 5.51
CA GLY A 17 -9.99 -1.33 4.73
C GLY A 17 -8.56 -1.09 4.27
N ASN A 18 -7.70 -2.07 4.52
CA ASN A 18 -6.28 -2.06 4.22
C ASN A 18 -5.85 -3.37 3.55
N ILE A 19 -4.56 -3.48 3.30
CA ILE A 19 -3.90 -4.71 2.89
C ILE A 19 -3.49 -5.41 4.18
N ASP A 20 -3.82 -6.70 4.33
CA ASP A 20 -3.46 -7.44 5.53
C ASP A 20 -1.94 -7.39 5.76
N GLY A 21 -1.53 -7.08 6.98
CA GLY A 21 -0.12 -6.92 7.36
C GLY A 21 0.53 -5.59 7.01
N SER A 22 -0.17 -4.67 6.32
CA SER A 22 0.38 -3.33 6.07
C SER A 22 0.48 -2.48 7.34
N GLN A 23 1.32 -1.45 7.31
CA GLN A 23 1.50 -0.47 8.39
C GLN A 23 1.08 0.91 7.90
N ASN A 24 0.41 1.68 8.76
CA ASN A 24 -0.13 3.00 8.39
C ASN A 24 0.69 4.15 8.96
N VAL A 25 1.24 4.97 8.07
CA VAL A 25 1.85 6.27 8.40
C VAL A 25 1.06 7.34 7.63
N PRO A 26 0.10 8.04 8.26
CA PRO A 26 -0.91 8.83 7.54
C PRO A 26 -0.38 10.20 7.04
N VAL A 27 0.50 10.19 6.04
CA VAL A 27 1.20 11.38 5.48
C VAL A 27 0.67 11.83 4.12
N TYR A 28 -0.43 11.24 3.63
CA TYR A 28 -0.96 11.51 2.29
C TYR A 28 -1.17 13.01 1.99
N ASP A 29 -1.80 13.74 2.91
CA ASP A 29 -2.13 15.15 2.69
C ASP A 29 -0.90 16.05 2.79
N ASP A 30 0.06 15.71 3.65
CA ASP A 30 1.34 16.41 3.77
C ASP A 30 2.14 16.27 2.46
N LEU A 31 2.35 15.04 1.99
CA LEU A 31 3.04 14.77 0.72
C LEU A 31 2.31 15.35 -0.49
N ARG A 32 0.98 15.43 -0.44
CA ARG A 32 0.18 16.09 -1.48
C ARG A 32 0.48 17.59 -1.54
N ARG A 33 0.68 18.24 -0.39
CA ARG A 33 1.09 19.66 -0.27
C ARG A 33 2.59 19.88 -0.47
N GLY A 34 3.40 18.82 -0.48
CA GLY A 34 4.85 18.90 -0.60
C GLY A 34 5.59 19.01 0.74
N ASP A 35 4.92 18.69 1.84
CA ASP A 35 5.56 18.58 3.15
C ASP A 35 5.99 17.12 3.39
N GLU A 36 7.29 16.91 3.53
CA GLU A 36 7.91 15.61 3.75
C GLU A 36 8.28 15.35 5.20
N THR A 37 8.09 16.35 6.08
CA THR A 37 8.61 16.36 7.45
C THR A 37 8.16 15.14 8.24
N VAL A 38 6.86 14.84 8.19
CA VAL A 38 6.27 13.74 8.95
C VAL A 38 6.74 12.38 8.42
N LEU A 39 6.89 12.23 7.10
CA LEU A 39 7.42 10.99 6.52
C LEU A 39 8.87 10.77 6.97
N ARG A 40 9.71 11.80 6.88
CA ARG A 40 11.12 11.73 7.28
C ARG A 40 11.27 11.42 8.78
N GLN A 41 10.40 11.95 9.62
CA GLN A 41 10.37 11.60 11.06
C GLN A 41 9.99 10.14 11.32
N SER A 42 9.17 9.54 10.45
CA SER A 42 8.73 8.15 10.60
C SER A 42 9.71 7.09 10.06
N LEU A 43 10.80 7.50 9.42
CA LEU A 43 11.77 6.56 8.81
C LEU A 43 12.36 5.59 9.84
N ALA A 44 12.57 6.05 11.08
CA ALA A 44 13.09 5.21 12.16
C ALA A 44 12.19 4.00 12.51
N ASP A 45 10.90 4.06 12.16
CA ASP A 45 9.94 2.98 12.38
C ASP A 45 9.84 2.02 11.18
N ILE A 46 10.50 2.33 10.06
CA ILE A 46 10.49 1.51 8.84
C ILE A 46 11.65 0.52 8.92
N PRO A 47 11.39 -0.80 8.78
CA PRO A 47 12.43 -1.80 8.95
C PRO A 47 13.44 -1.77 7.80
N ASP A 48 14.72 -1.78 8.17
CA ASP A 48 15.83 -1.94 7.24
C ASP A 48 15.88 -3.35 6.62
N GLY A 49 16.48 -3.46 5.43
CA GLY A 49 16.74 -4.74 4.77
C GLY A 49 15.50 -5.44 4.19
N LYS A 50 14.35 -4.75 4.14
CA LYS A 50 13.15 -5.21 3.44
C LYS A 50 12.77 -4.26 2.33
N THR A 51 12.26 -4.79 1.22
CA THR A 51 11.61 -3.98 0.20
C THR A 51 10.38 -3.28 0.77
N VAL A 52 10.32 -1.95 0.71
CA VAL A 52 9.21 -1.13 1.19
C VAL A 52 8.25 -0.84 0.04
N VAL A 53 7.05 -1.39 0.10
CA VAL A 53 6.00 -1.13 -0.90
C VAL A 53 5.06 -0.04 -0.38
N THR A 54 5.12 1.14 -0.96
CA THR A 54 4.22 2.25 -0.59
C THR A 54 2.86 2.10 -1.26
N VAL A 55 1.80 2.45 -0.55
CA VAL A 55 0.44 2.41 -1.08
C VAL A 55 -0.36 3.64 -0.69
N CYS A 56 -1.11 4.18 -1.64
CA CYS A 56 -2.14 5.18 -1.40
C CYS A 56 -3.44 4.81 -2.14
N LYS A 57 -4.37 5.76 -2.32
CA LYS A 57 -5.64 5.51 -3.01
C LYS A 57 -5.46 4.99 -4.44
N ALA A 58 -4.58 5.63 -5.22
CA ALA A 58 -4.41 5.36 -6.66
C ALA A 58 -2.93 5.19 -7.08
N GLY A 59 -2.00 5.15 -6.14
CA GLY A 59 -0.56 5.08 -6.40
C GLY A 59 0.10 6.40 -6.81
N ILE A 60 -0.64 7.52 -6.91
CA ILE A 60 -0.07 8.81 -7.37
C ILE A 60 0.80 9.44 -6.28
N VAL A 61 0.23 9.71 -5.10
CA VAL A 61 0.97 10.31 -3.97
C VAL A 61 1.99 9.33 -3.39
N ALA A 62 1.72 8.02 -3.46
CA ALA A 62 2.64 7.00 -2.97
C ALA A 62 3.98 7.01 -3.71
N LYS A 63 4.01 7.40 -4.99
CA LYS A 63 5.27 7.62 -5.73
C LYS A 63 6.19 8.65 -5.08
N LYS A 64 5.64 9.69 -4.46
CA LYS A 64 6.45 10.67 -3.72
C LYS A 64 7.08 10.04 -2.49
N ALA A 65 6.29 9.28 -1.72
CA ALA A 65 6.83 8.54 -0.57
C ALA A 65 7.90 7.53 -0.99
N THR A 66 7.71 6.83 -2.11
CA THR A 66 8.72 5.94 -2.67
C THR A 66 10.01 6.68 -3.00
N ALA A 67 9.95 7.82 -3.69
CA ALA A 67 11.15 8.59 -4.02
C ALA A 67 11.92 9.04 -2.77
N ILE A 68 11.21 9.51 -1.74
CA ILE A 68 11.84 9.90 -0.46
C ILE A 68 12.50 8.69 0.22
N LEU A 69 11.86 7.52 0.19
CA LEU A 69 12.45 6.29 0.74
C LEU A 69 13.69 5.85 -0.06
N GLU A 70 13.66 5.94 -1.39
CA GLU A 70 14.82 5.65 -2.24
C GLU A 70 15.99 6.61 -1.97
N GLU A 71 15.71 7.91 -1.78
CA GLU A 71 16.70 8.92 -1.39
C GLU A 71 17.38 8.59 -0.05
N GLU A 72 16.63 8.00 0.88
CA GLU A 72 17.11 7.58 2.20
C GLU A 72 17.74 6.18 2.19
N GLY A 73 17.89 5.57 1.01
CA GLY A 73 18.61 4.31 0.81
C GLY A 73 17.76 3.05 1.00
N TYR A 74 16.45 3.17 1.12
CA TYR A 74 15.56 2.00 1.15
C TYR A 74 15.38 1.42 -0.26
N ASP A 75 15.33 0.08 -0.35
CA ASP A 75 14.75 -0.59 -1.51
C ASP A 75 13.23 -0.39 -1.47
N ALA A 76 12.68 0.47 -2.33
CA ALA A 76 11.27 0.85 -2.28
C ALA A 76 10.58 0.73 -3.65
N ALA A 77 9.29 0.46 -3.60
CA ALA A 77 8.43 0.40 -4.79
C ALA A 77 7.06 0.99 -4.48
N THR A 78 6.36 1.48 -5.49
CA THR A 78 4.96 1.89 -5.34
C THR A 78 4.02 0.78 -5.80
N LEU A 79 2.99 0.48 -5.02
CA LEU A 79 1.91 -0.40 -5.47
C LEU A 79 1.14 0.25 -6.63
N ALA A 80 1.33 -0.29 -7.84
CA ALA A 80 0.67 0.19 -9.05
C ALA A 80 -0.86 0.19 -8.90
N GLY A 81 -1.50 1.32 -9.23
CA GLY A 81 -2.95 1.51 -9.06
C GLY A 81 -3.43 1.69 -7.61
N GLY A 82 -2.53 1.59 -6.62
CA GLY A 82 -2.83 1.73 -5.21
C GLY A 82 -3.94 0.80 -4.70
N MET A 83 -4.65 1.23 -3.67
CA MET A 83 -5.78 0.47 -3.10
C MET A 83 -6.93 0.24 -4.08
N ARG A 84 -7.11 1.10 -5.09
CA ARG A 84 -8.10 0.86 -6.15
C ARG A 84 -7.76 -0.40 -6.94
N GLY A 85 -6.51 -0.52 -7.38
CA GLY A 85 -6.02 -1.70 -8.09
C GLY A 85 -6.10 -2.96 -7.21
N TRP A 86 -5.64 -2.85 -5.96
CA TRP A 86 -5.70 -3.94 -4.99
C TRP A 86 -7.13 -4.47 -4.78
N ASN A 87 -8.09 -3.58 -4.52
CA ASN A 87 -9.47 -3.97 -4.30
C ASN A 87 -10.11 -4.58 -5.56
N GLY A 88 -9.75 -4.11 -6.76
CA GLY A 88 -10.17 -4.71 -8.02
C GLY A 88 -9.69 -6.16 -8.16
N TYR A 89 -8.40 -6.41 -7.91
CA TYR A 89 -7.83 -7.75 -7.91
C TYR A 89 -8.48 -8.68 -6.86
N ARG A 90 -8.68 -8.18 -5.64
CA ARG A 90 -9.31 -8.94 -4.55
C ARG A 90 -10.74 -9.34 -4.88
N ASN A 91 -11.54 -8.43 -5.45
CA ASN A 91 -12.92 -8.73 -5.83
C ASN A 91 -12.98 -9.73 -7.00
N GLY A 92 -12.10 -9.60 -7.99
CA GLY A 92 -12.01 -10.54 -9.12
C GLY A 92 -11.62 -11.95 -8.67
N SER A 93 -10.65 -12.06 -7.76
CA SER A 93 -10.21 -13.36 -7.23
C SER A 93 -11.28 -14.05 -6.38
N ILE A 94 -12.04 -13.30 -5.57
CA ILE A 94 -13.18 -13.84 -4.82
C ILE A 94 -14.27 -14.34 -5.79
N GLY A 95 -14.63 -13.55 -6.80
CA GLY A 95 -15.62 -13.95 -7.80
C GLY A 95 -15.21 -15.23 -8.54
N TYR A 96 -13.93 -15.33 -8.94
CA TYR A 96 -13.38 -16.53 -9.57
C TYR A 96 -13.42 -17.76 -8.66
N ARG A 97 -13.12 -17.61 -7.35
CA ARG A 97 -13.17 -18.72 -6.39
C ARG A 97 -14.59 -19.22 -6.15
N LEU A 98 -15.58 -18.32 -6.14
CA LEU A 98 -16.99 -18.69 -5.99
C LEU A 98 -17.52 -19.44 -7.23
N SER A 99 -17.26 -18.91 -8.43
CA SER A 99 -17.72 -19.53 -9.68
C SER A 99 -17.08 -20.90 -9.92
N SER A 100 -15.78 -21.03 -9.66
CA SER A 100 -15.06 -22.30 -9.80
C SER A 100 -15.51 -23.36 -8.78
N THR A 101 -15.94 -22.95 -7.58
CA THR A 101 -16.50 -23.87 -6.59
C THR A 101 -17.91 -24.34 -7.01
N LEU A 102 -18.77 -23.43 -7.47
CA LEU A 102 -20.10 -23.76 -7.98
C LEU A 102 -20.05 -24.69 -9.20
N ALA A 103 -19.14 -24.44 -10.14
CA ALA A 103 -18.97 -25.29 -11.32
C ALA A 103 -18.54 -26.73 -10.97
N ARG A 104 -17.84 -26.93 -9.84
CA ARG A 104 -17.48 -28.26 -9.34
C ARG A 104 -18.61 -28.98 -8.61
N LEU A 105 -19.56 -28.24 -8.05
CA LEU A 105 -20.74 -28.80 -7.36
C LEU A 105 -21.89 -29.13 -8.33
N LEU A 106 -21.92 -28.50 -9.50
CA LEU A 106 -22.92 -28.71 -10.56
C LEU A 106 -22.49 -29.75 -11.60
N ARG A 107 -21.41 -30.51 -11.34
CA ARG A 107 -20.88 -31.58 -12.18
C ARG A 107 -20.89 -32.89 -11.40
#